data_AF-A0A8T8S889-F1
#
_entry.id   AF-A0A8T8S889-F1
#
_cell.length_a   1.000
_cell.length_b   1.000
_cell.length_c   1.000
_cell.angle_alpha   90.00
_cell.angle_beta   90.00
_cell.angle_gamma   90.00
#
_symmetry.space_group_name_H-M   'P 1'
#
loop_
_entity.id
_entity.type
_entity.pdbx_description
1 polymer ?
#
loop_
_entity_poly.entity_id
_entity_poly.type
_entity_poly.pdbx_seq_one_letter_code
_entity_poly.pdbx_strand_id
1 'polypeptide(L)'
;GAVSEEGFPKIGLKDTDGDDDTTDEASISGTFPATDPEGGPLTFAFGLPTTPLKSNGQVIQWVIENDVLFGYTGTGEGRIDIIRAEISGNGYTITLLGQIDHPDKTTEDVVSLQIPVIATDVGGLSTTANMTVRIEDDSPEADIYWNEGRLLLDETGTVEGEDDFFTGYGPALDSASGRVFWTDGSKTGGDVRGSSTTFSLELTGTGATTLQTTDGKAISLHKVGEVIEGRTADGKVVFAIAVDEEGTMHVSQYLALKHPDKDDHDDALDLDGLINAVVTVVDGDGDKDVARMDVGQHIVFRDDGPTLAETLTFTAAENDILNLRSEGSSPFSYEA
;
A
#
# COMPACT_ATOMS: atom_id res chain seq x y z
N GLY A 1 -11.62 24.81 22.65
CA GLY A 1 -11.59 23.35 22.90
C GLY A 1 -11.41 22.65 21.57
N ALA A 2 -11.24 21.34 21.59
CA ALA A 2 -10.96 20.55 20.40
C ALA A 2 -12.16 19.67 20.00
N VAL A 3 -12.24 19.36 18.71
CA VAL A 3 -12.99 18.24 18.14
C VAL A 3 -12.00 17.43 17.31
N SER A 4 -12.24 16.13 17.19
CA SER A 4 -11.39 15.23 16.42
C SER A 4 -12.16 14.53 15.31
N GLU A 5 -11.49 14.32 14.18
CA GLU A 5 -12.00 13.53 13.05
C GLU A 5 -12.11 12.04 13.42
N GLU A 6 -11.33 11.55 14.38
CA GLU A 6 -11.41 10.17 14.91
C GLU A 6 -12.78 9.82 15.51
N GLY A 7 -13.55 10.83 15.90
CA GLY A 7 -14.89 10.67 16.45
C GLY A 7 -15.93 10.18 15.45
N PHE A 8 -15.58 10.02 14.17
CA PHE A 8 -16.48 9.45 13.16
C PHE A 8 -16.75 7.96 13.41
N PRO A 9 -18.02 7.54 13.54
CA PRO A 9 -18.34 6.18 13.94
C PRO A 9 -18.06 5.18 12.81
N LYS A 10 -16.89 4.50 12.89
CA LYS A 10 -16.63 3.05 12.65
C LYS A 10 -15.18 2.70 12.28
N ILE A 11 -14.30 3.69 12.12
CA ILE A 11 -12.99 3.50 11.47
C ILE A 11 -11.92 4.52 11.88
N GLY A 12 -12.28 5.59 12.62
CA GLY A 12 -11.30 6.59 13.04
C GLY A 12 -10.16 5.99 13.87
N LEU A 13 -8.94 6.38 13.54
CA LEU A 13 -7.73 5.84 14.12
C LEU A 13 -7.41 6.57 15.40
N LYS A 14 -8.11 6.14 16.46
CA LYS A 14 -7.81 6.51 17.84
C LYS A 14 -6.31 6.42 18.09
N ASP A 15 -5.64 7.56 18.18
CA ASP A 15 -4.20 7.59 18.37
C ASP A 15 -3.81 7.11 19.79
N THR A 16 -2.58 6.60 19.89
CA THR A 16 -1.88 6.37 21.15
C THR A 16 -0.48 7.02 21.20
N ASP A 17 -0.01 7.73 20.16
CA ASP A 17 1.29 8.42 20.10
C ASP A 17 1.40 9.52 18.99
N GLY A 18 1.23 10.80 19.36
CA GLY A 18 1.29 11.98 18.45
C GLY A 18 0.86 13.28 19.13
N ASP A 19 1.12 14.48 18.56
CA ASP A 19 1.02 15.81 19.23
C ASP A 19 -0.25 16.03 20.09
N ASP A 20 -0.09 16.26 21.42
CA ASP A 20 -1.12 16.53 22.45
C ASP A 20 -2.59 16.58 21.94
N ASP A 21 -3.08 15.41 21.53
CA ASP A 21 -4.50 15.14 21.36
C ASP A 21 -5.14 15.14 22.75
N THR A 22 -6.28 15.81 22.85
CA THR A 22 -7.04 15.89 24.09
C THR A 22 -8.37 15.17 24.02
N THR A 23 -8.82 14.70 22.85
CA THR A 23 -10.15 14.10 22.67
C THR A 23 -10.41 13.40 21.32
N ASP A 24 -10.85 12.14 21.35
CA ASP A 24 -11.40 11.41 20.18
C ASP A 24 -12.87 11.81 19.83
N GLU A 25 -13.31 13.01 20.22
CA GLU A 25 -14.73 13.38 20.16
C GLU A 25 -15.00 14.30 18.97
N ALA A 26 -15.88 13.87 18.06
CA ALA A 26 -16.36 14.70 16.95
C ALA A 26 -17.29 15.83 17.43
N SER A 27 -17.50 16.00 18.75
CA SER A 27 -18.32 17.08 19.27
C SER A 27 -17.77 17.66 20.57
N ILE A 28 -17.86 18.99 20.68
CA ILE A 28 -17.53 19.71 21.90
C ILE A 28 -18.71 20.56 22.34
N SER A 29 -18.97 20.57 23.64
CA SER A 29 -19.96 21.45 24.27
C SER A 29 -19.34 22.28 25.37
N GLY A 30 -19.88 23.47 25.60
CA GLY A 30 -19.38 24.39 26.62
C GLY A 30 -20.35 25.53 26.90
N THR A 31 -19.86 26.56 27.59
CA THR A 31 -20.60 27.80 27.84
C THR A 31 -19.75 29.00 27.48
N PHE A 32 -20.38 30.09 27.04
CA PHE A 32 -19.66 31.32 26.74
C PHE A 32 -19.28 32.06 28.03
N PRO A 33 -17.99 32.38 28.25
CA PRO A 33 -17.52 33.08 29.44
C PRO A 33 -17.72 34.59 29.29
N ALA A 34 -18.97 35.04 29.17
CA ALA A 34 -19.31 36.46 29.05
C ALA A 34 -20.12 36.96 30.26
N THR A 35 -19.89 38.22 30.63
CA THR A 35 -20.58 38.90 31.72
C THR A 35 -21.08 40.25 31.26
N ASP A 36 -22.28 40.61 31.68
CA ASP A 36 -22.85 41.94 31.53
C ASP A 36 -22.47 42.81 32.74
N PRO A 37 -21.90 44.02 32.56
CA PRO A 37 -21.50 44.89 33.68
C PRO A 37 -22.65 45.29 34.60
N GLU A 38 -23.87 45.37 34.08
CA GLU A 38 -25.10 45.66 34.81
C GLU A 38 -25.74 44.40 35.41
N GLY A 39 -25.17 43.22 35.16
CA GLY A 39 -25.66 41.92 35.63
C GLY A 39 -26.89 41.42 34.89
N GLY A 40 -27.21 42.00 33.73
CA GLY A 40 -28.32 41.57 32.87
C GLY A 40 -28.06 40.22 32.18
N PRO A 41 -29.11 39.51 31.73
CA PRO A 41 -28.94 38.32 30.91
C PRO A 41 -28.40 38.70 29.53
N LEU A 42 -27.50 37.86 28.99
CA LEU A 42 -26.96 37.99 27.64
C LEU A 42 -27.62 36.98 26.69
N THR A 43 -27.78 37.39 25.43
CA THR A 43 -28.08 36.48 24.32
C THR A 43 -26.84 36.33 23.44
N PHE A 44 -26.71 35.15 22.82
CA PHE A 44 -25.55 34.81 21.99
C PHE A 44 -25.98 34.42 20.59
N ALA A 45 -25.16 34.79 19.61
CA ALA A 45 -25.30 34.38 18.22
C ALA A 45 -23.91 34.11 17.63
N PHE A 46 -23.84 33.18 16.67
CA PHE A 46 -22.63 33.02 15.85
C PHE A 46 -22.56 34.07 14.75
N GLY A 47 -21.35 34.47 14.38
CA GLY A 47 -21.05 35.11 13.11
C GLY A 47 -20.44 34.11 12.12
N LEU A 48 -20.31 34.52 10.86
CA LEU A 48 -19.72 33.67 9.83
C LEU A 48 -18.19 33.63 9.96
N PRO A 49 -17.59 32.44 10.08
CA PRO A 49 -16.14 32.29 10.01
C PRO A 49 -15.56 32.79 8.68
N THR A 50 -14.30 33.23 8.72
CA THR A 50 -13.53 33.63 7.53
C THR A 50 -12.30 32.75 7.29
N THR A 51 -12.06 31.78 8.17
CA THR A 51 -10.94 30.84 8.04
C THR A 51 -11.13 30.01 6.76
N PRO A 52 -10.17 30.03 5.81
CA PRO A 52 -10.31 29.26 4.58
C PRO A 52 -10.00 27.79 4.87
N LEU A 53 -11.06 27.01 5.10
CA LEU A 53 -10.98 25.56 5.26
C LEU A 53 -11.50 24.85 4.02
N LYS A 54 -11.09 23.61 3.84
CA LYS A 54 -11.56 22.74 2.77
C LYS A 54 -11.98 21.38 3.32
N SER A 55 -12.75 20.66 2.53
CA SER A 55 -13.06 19.25 2.73
C SER A 55 -13.11 18.57 1.37
N ASN A 56 -12.34 17.49 1.19
CA ASN A 56 -12.15 16.82 -0.09
C ASN A 56 -11.70 17.80 -1.20
N GLY A 57 -10.82 18.75 -0.86
CA GLY A 57 -10.35 19.80 -1.78
C GLY A 57 -11.35 20.93 -2.07
N GLN A 58 -12.61 20.81 -1.62
CA GLN A 58 -13.65 21.82 -1.83
C GLN A 58 -13.68 22.83 -0.69
N VAL A 59 -13.78 24.12 -1.02
CA VAL A 59 -13.85 25.20 -0.02
C VAL A 59 -15.11 25.05 0.83
N ILE A 60 -14.94 25.04 2.15
CA ILE A 60 -16.03 25.08 3.11
C ILE A 60 -16.65 26.47 3.07
N GLN A 61 -17.94 26.52 2.75
CA GLN A 61 -18.78 27.71 2.79
C GLN A 61 -19.54 27.78 4.11
N TRP A 62 -19.83 28.99 4.58
CA TRP A 62 -20.48 29.21 5.87
C TRP A 62 -21.86 29.84 5.68
N VAL A 63 -22.86 29.30 6.38
CA VAL A 63 -24.22 29.86 6.44
C VAL A 63 -24.79 29.73 7.84
N ILE A 64 -25.64 30.68 8.22
CA ILE A 64 -26.47 30.55 9.43
C ILE A 64 -27.91 30.38 8.98
N GLU A 65 -28.51 29.26 9.38
CA GLU A 65 -29.88 28.89 9.04
C GLU A 65 -30.62 28.53 10.33
N ASN A 66 -31.68 29.28 10.64
CA ASN A 66 -32.46 29.10 11.88
C ASN A 66 -31.58 29.11 13.15
N ASP A 67 -30.67 30.08 13.25
CA ASP A 67 -29.73 30.26 14.37
C ASP A 67 -28.68 29.15 14.56
N VAL A 68 -28.58 28.22 13.60
CA VAL A 68 -27.53 27.19 13.55
C VAL A 68 -26.48 27.58 12.51
N LEU A 69 -25.21 27.55 12.90
CA LEU A 69 -24.09 27.78 11.98
C LEU A 69 -23.71 26.46 11.31
N PHE A 70 -23.65 26.47 9.98
CA PHE A 70 -23.19 25.36 9.17
C PHE A 70 -21.94 25.75 8.37
N GLY A 71 -20.93 24.88 8.39
CA GLY A 71 -19.88 24.82 7.39
C GLY A 71 -20.20 23.69 6.42
N TYR A 72 -20.29 23.96 5.13
CA TYR A 72 -20.70 22.97 4.12
C TYR A 72 -19.92 23.08 2.81
N THR A 73 -19.88 22.00 2.05
CA THR A 73 -19.36 21.96 0.67
C THR A 73 -20.50 21.65 -0.32
N GLY A 74 -20.23 21.80 -1.62
CA GLY A 74 -21.22 21.58 -2.68
C GLY A 74 -22.30 22.67 -2.79
N THR A 75 -23.31 22.43 -3.63
CA THR A 75 -24.41 23.37 -3.90
C THR A 75 -25.73 22.65 -4.14
N GLY A 76 -26.86 23.26 -3.74
CA GLY A 76 -28.20 22.72 -4.01
C GLY A 76 -28.40 21.33 -3.39
N GLU A 77 -28.87 20.37 -4.19
CA GLU A 77 -29.06 18.98 -3.75
C GLU A 77 -27.74 18.24 -3.45
N GLY A 78 -26.59 18.77 -3.88
CA GLY A 78 -25.26 18.23 -3.60
C GLY A 78 -24.56 18.87 -2.40
N ARG A 79 -25.28 19.62 -1.55
CA ARG A 79 -24.73 20.20 -0.32
C ARG A 79 -24.40 19.09 0.68
N ILE A 80 -23.22 19.16 1.27
CA ILE A 80 -22.75 18.26 2.34
C ILE A 80 -22.35 19.15 3.52
N ASP A 81 -23.02 19.00 4.66
CA ASP A 81 -22.64 19.70 5.88
C ASP A 81 -21.43 19.01 6.52
N ILE A 82 -20.38 19.78 6.80
CA ILE A 82 -19.10 19.33 7.36
C ILE A 82 -18.99 19.73 8.83
N ILE A 83 -19.52 20.91 9.20
CA ILE A 83 -19.49 21.41 10.56
C ILE A 83 -20.87 21.94 10.90
N ARG A 84 -21.32 21.68 12.13
CA ARG A 84 -22.58 22.19 12.68
C ARG A 84 -22.35 22.75 14.08
N ALA A 85 -22.77 23.99 14.32
CA ALA A 85 -22.67 24.62 15.62
C ALA A 85 -24.03 25.22 16.06
N GLU A 86 -24.43 24.91 17.30
CA GLU A 86 -25.68 25.31 17.90
C GLU A 86 -25.44 26.06 19.22
N ILE A 87 -26.37 26.97 19.55
CA ILE A 87 -26.41 27.67 20.83
C ILE A 87 -27.67 27.25 21.58
N SER A 88 -27.53 27.00 22.89
CA SER A 88 -28.64 26.71 23.78
C SER A 88 -28.47 27.51 25.07
N GLY A 89 -29.19 28.64 25.19
CA GLY A 89 -29.01 29.60 26.28
C GLY A 89 -27.63 30.23 26.24
N ASN A 90 -26.83 30.04 27.29
CA ASN A 90 -25.41 30.42 27.33
C ASN A 90 -24.45 29.29 26.91
N GLY A 91 -25.00 28.12 26.58
CA GLY A 91 -24.26 26.96 26.13
C GLY A 91 -24.10 26.92 24.61
N TYR A 92 -23.11 26.15 24.16
CA TYR A 92 -22.92 25.81 22.76
C TYR A 92 -22.60 24.33 22.60
N THR A 93 -22.88 23.80 21.40
CA THR A 93 -22.41 22.51 20.92
C THR A 93 -21.88 22.69 19.50
N ILE A 94 -20.71 22.16 19.22
CA ILE A 94 -20.09 22.14 17.89
C ILE A 94 -19.85 20.68 17.55
N THR A 95 -20.23 20.28 16.35
CA THR A 95 -20.11 18.91 15.87
C THR A 95 -19.45 18.92 14.50
N LEU A 96 -18.41 18.10 14.36
CA LEU A 96 -17.81 17.74 13.09
C LEU A 96 -18.67 16.63 12.46
N LEU A 97 -19.04 16.81 11.20
CA LEU A 97 -19.94 15.95 10.42
C LEU A 97 -19.27 15.32 9.20
N GLY A 98 -18.12 15.84 8.80
CA GLY A 98 -17.23 15.27 7.79
C GLY A 98 -15.82 15.82 7.95
N GLN A 99 -14.88 15.23 7.23
CA GLN A 99 -13.45 15.56 7.31
C GLN A 99 -13.12 16.98 6.84
N ILE A 100 -11.95 17.46 7.23
CA ILE A 100 -11.37 18.75 6.85
C ILE A 100 -9.99 18.51 6.28
N ASP A 101 -9.64 19.20 5.20
CA ASP A 101 -8.31 19.03 4.61
C ASP A 101 -7.23 19.59 5.55
N HIS A 102 -6.40 18.71 6.09
CA HIS A 102 -5.24 19.08 6.91
C HIS A 102 -4.02 19.50 6.05
N PRO A 103 -3.16 20.43 6.52
CA PRO A 103 -2.05 20.96 5.72
C PRO A 103 -0.82 20.04 5.68
N ASP A 104 -0.47 19.35 6.76
CA ASP A 104 0.44 18.22 6.71
C ASP A 104 -0.33 17.00 6.20
N LYS A 105 0.29 16.24 5.30
CA LYS A 105 -0.31 15.07 4.64
C LYS A 105 0.39 13.76 5.03
N THR A 106 1.27 13.82 6.03
CA THR A 106 2.20 12.72 6.34
C THR A 106 2.24 12.34 7.81
N THR A 107 1.63 13.16 8.66
CA THR A 107 1.56 12.96 10.10
C THR A 107 0.32 13.66 10.62
N GLU A 108 -0.21 13.15 11.74
CA GLU A 108 -1.22 13.84 12.54
C GLU A 108 -0.88 15.32 12.72
N ASP A 109 -1.86 16.19 12.46
CA ASP A 109 -1.74 17.61 12.74
C ASP A 109 -3.06 18.24 13.24
N VAL A 110 -3.08 19.56 13.43
CA VAL A 110 -4.26 20.26 13.95
C VAL A 110 -4.52 21.54 13.18
N VAL A 111 -5.76 21.68 12.72
CA VAL A 111 -6.29 22.90 12.10
C VAL A 111 -7.11 23.72 13.10
N SER A 112 -7.06 25.05 12.98
CA SER A 112 -7.82 25.95 13.86
C SER A 112 -8.92 26.68 13.10
N LEU A 113 -10.15 26.58 13.59
CA LEU A 113 -11.30 27.34 13.14
C LEU A 113 -11.62 28.48 14.11
N GLN A 114 -11.66 29.71 13.58
CA GLN A 114 -12.13 30.89 14.32
C GLN A 114 -13.60 31.16 14.04
N ILE A 115 -14.46 31.00 15.04
CA ILE A 115 -15.90 31.29 14.98
C ILE A 115 -16.19 32.60 15.72
N PRO A 116 -16.65 33.66 15.05
CA PRO A 116 -17.11 34.87 15.73
C PRO A 116 -18.35 34.55 16.59
N VAL A 117 -18.36 35.06 17.82
CA VAL A 117 -19.48 34.96 18.76
C VAL A 117 -19.88 36.37 19.16
N ILE A 118 -21.16 36.68 18.98
CA ILE A 118 -21.77 37.98 19.28
C ILE A 118 -22.56 37.82 20.58
N ALA A 119 -22.23 38.60 21.60
CA ALA A 119 -23.00 38.69 22.83
C ALA A 119 -23.80 40.00 22.83
N THR A 120 -25.09 39.94 23.13
CA THR A 120 -26.00 41.09 23.13
C THR A 120 -26.71 41.22 24.49
N ASP A 121 -26.75 42.43 25.02
CA ASP A 121 -27.47 42.73 26.26
C ASP A 121 -28.98 42.93 26.01
N VAL A 122 -29.75 43.11 27.10
CA VAL A 122 -31.20 43.39 27.01
C VAL A 122 -31.53 44.74 26.37
N GLY A 123 -30.56 45.66 26.30
CA GLY A 123 -30.67 46.97 25.65
C GLY A 123 -30.35 46.95 24.16
N GLY A 124 -29.86 45.83 23.62
CA GLY A 124 -29.46 45.65 22.23
C GLY A 124 -28.02 46.07 21.91
N LEU A 125 -27.19 46.40 22.91
CA LEU A 125 -25.76 46.62 22.70
C LEU A 125 -25.06 45.28 22.55
N SER A 126 -24.10 45.21 21.63
CA SER A 126 -23.39 43.96 21.33
C SER A 126 -21.88 44.13 21.31
N THR A 127 -21.19 43.04 21.60
CA THR A 127 -19.76 42.86 21.41
C THR A 127 -19.48 41.56 20.67
N THR A 128 -18.32 41.46 20.03
CA THR A 128 -17.91 40.27 19.28
C THR A 128 -16.54 39.81 19.73
N ALA A 129 -16.39 38.51 19.92
CA ALA A 129 -15.11 37.84 20.17
C ALA A 129 -14.99 36.59 19.30
N ASN A 130 -13.78 36.10 19.07
CA ASN A 130 -13.57 34.86 18.33
C ASN A 130 -13.40 33.70 19.31
N MET A 131 -14.16 32.64 19.07
CA MET A 131 -13.96 31.33 19.67
C MET A 131 -13.05 30.50 18.76
N THR A 132 -11.97 29.97 19.31
CA THR A 132 -11.08 29.04 18.60
C THR A 132 -11.50 27.60 18.86
N VAL A 133 -11.77 26.87 17.78
CA VAL A 133 -11.98 25.42 17.76
C VAL A 133 -10.74 24.80 17.14
N ARG A 134 -10.07 23.89 17.86
CA ARG A 134 -9.03 23.02 17.28
C ARG A 134 -9.73 21.82 16.66
N ILE A 135 -9.27 21.40 15.49
CA ILE A 135 -9.75 20.25 14.75
C ILE A 135 -8.53 19.37 14.59
N GLU A 136 -8.53 18.24 15.29
CA GLU A 136 -7.48 17.23 15.28
C GLU A 136 -7.73 16.27 14.13
N ASP A 137 -6.65 15.99 13.39
CA ASP A 137 -6.60 15.13 12.21
C ASP A 137 -6.87 13.65 12.54
N ASP A 138 -7.07 12.83 11.52
CA ASP A 138 -7.17 11.36 11.59
C ASP A 138 -6.41 10.75 10.41
N SER A 139 -5.08 10.89 10.45
CA SER A 139 -4.18 10.44 9.39
C SER A 139 -4.21 8.91 9.24
N PRO A 140 -3.97 8.36 8.02
CA PRO A 140 -3.97 6.91 7.81
C PRO A 140 -2.76 6.22 8.45
N GLU A 141 -2.89 4.91 8.67
CA GLU A 141 -1.83 4.03 9.19
C GLU A 141 -1.55 2.93 8.14
N ALA A 142 -0.33 2.87 7.62
CA ALA A 142 0.11 1.79 6.75
C ALA A 142 0.80 0.69 7.56
N ASP A 143 0.39 -0.56 7.34
CA ASP A 143 1.03 -1.72 7.94
C ASP A 143 1.39 -2.76 6.87
N ILE A 144 2.53 -3.40 7.06
CA ILE A 144 3.01 -4.49 6.22
C ILE A 144 3.79 -5.49 7.07
N TYR A 145 3.43 -6.75 6.92
CA TYR A 145 4.11 -7.83 7.63
C TYR A 145 4.16 -9.12 6.81
N TRP A 146 5.06 -10.02 7.20
CA TRP A 146 5.35 -11.25 6.47
C TRP A 146 4.16 -12.22 6.42
N ASN A 147 3.97 -12.88 5.29
CA ASN A 147 2.92 -13.90 5.13
C ASN A 147 3.40 -15.36 5.09
N GLU A 148 4.67 -15.61 5.42
CA GLU A 148 5.36 -16.91 5.32
C GLU A 148 5.51 -17.49 3.90
N GLY A 149 4.95 -16.84 2.88
CA GLY A 149 5.04 -17.23 1.47
C GLY A 149 6.44 -17.04 0.89
N ARG A 150 6.72 -17.79 -0.17
CA ARG A 150 7.95 -17.66 -0.97
C ARG A 150 7.60 -17.82 -2.45
N LEU A 151 8.31 -17.09 -3.29
CA LEU A 151 8.33 -17.29 -4.73
C LEU A 151 9.55 -18.12 -5.06
N LEU A 152 9.32 -19.35 -5.52
CA LEU A 152 10.36 -20.30 -5.88
C LEU A 152 10.42 -20.38 -7.39
N LEU A 153 11.58 -20.09 -7.95
CA LEU A 153 11.90 -20.34 -9.34
C LEU A 153 12.87 -21.51 -9.40
N ASP A 154 12.55 -22.49 -10.21
CA ASP A 154 13.36 -23.68 -10.45
C ASP A 154 13.81 -23.63 -11.91
N GLU A 155 15.13 -23.54 -12.16
CA GLU A 155 15.71 -23.39 -13.50
C GLU A 155 15.44 -24.58 -14.45
N THR A 156 14.61 -25.55 -14.03
CA THR A 156 14.09 -26.63 -14.87
C THR A 156 13.37 -26.10 -16.12
N GLY A 157 14.00 -26.31 -17.29
CA GLY A 157 13.52 -25.84 -18.60
C GLY A 157 12.25 -26.51 -19.16
N THR A 158 11.24 -26.76 -18.34
CA THR A 158 9.96 -27.37 -18.75
C THR A 158 8.77 -26.48 -18.38
N VAL A 159 8.52 -25.42 -19.15
CA VAL A 159 7.50 -25.28 -20.21
C VAL A 159 7.59 -23.82 -20.67
N GLU A 160 7.82 -23.59 -21.96
CA GLU A 160 7.87 -22.24 -22.52
C GLU A 160 6.56 -21.47 -22.25
N GLY A 161 6.60 -20.48 -21.37
CA GLY A 161 5.76 -19.28 -21.43
C GLY A 161 4.25 -19.39 -21.15
N GLU A 162 3.75 -20.40 -20.44
CA GLU A 162 2.32 -20.44 -20.08
C GLU A 162 1.93 -19.58 -18.86
N ASP A 163 2.88 -19.10 -18.05
CA ASP A 163 2.61 -18.27 -16.84
C ASP A 163 3.58 -17.08 -16.67
N ASP A 164 4.12 -16.54 -17.78
CA ASP A 164 4.94 -15.31 -17.73
C ASP A 164 4.03 -14.07 -17.64
N PHE A 165 4.13 -13.36 -16.53
CA PHE A 165 3.40 -12.10 -16.29
C PHE A 165 3.92 -10.96 -17.17
N PHE A 166 5.20 -11.00 -17.56
CA PHE A 166 5.84 -9.91 -18.27
C PHE A 166 5.82 -10.12 -19.78
N THR A 167 5.98 -9.03 -20.53
CA THR A 167 6.05 -9.08 -21.98
C THR A 167 7.28 -8.34 -22.49
N GLY A 168 7.85 -8.82 -23.59
CA GLY A 168 8.98 -8.14 -24.26
C GLY A 168 10.38 -8.58 -23.83
N TYR A 169 10.51 -9.51 -22.87
CA TYR A 169 11.81 -10.05 -22.45
C TYR A 169 12.21 -11.37 -23.13
N GLY A 170 11.27 -12.01 -23.83
CA GLY A 170 11.44 -13.35 -24.40
C GLY A 170 10.71 -14.40 -23.55
N PRO A 171 10.84 -15.69 -23.87
CA PRO A 171 10.25 -16.75 -23.05
C PRO A 171 10.97 -16.83 -21.70
N ALA A 172 10.21 -16.84 -20.61
CA ALA A 172 10.75 -17.17 -19.30
C ALA A 172 11.20 -18.65 -19.25
N LEU A 173 12.30 -18.90 -18.53
CA LEU A 173 12.74 -20.24 -18.11
C LEU A 173 11.79 -20.79 -17.06
N ASP A 174 11.43 -19.96 -16.08
CA ASP A 174 10.44 -20.25 -15.06
C ASP A 174 9.77 -18.96 -14.55
N SER A 175 8.60 -19.08 -13.92
CA SER A 175 7.85 -17.97 -13.34
C SER A 175 7.10 -18.39 -12.08
N ALA A 176 7.03 -17.48 -11.11
CA ALA A 176 6.33 -17.70 -9.85
C ALA A 176 5.48 -16.47 -9.50
N SER A 177 4.25 -16.71 -9.06
CA SER A 177 3.32 -15.68 -8.63
C SER A 177 2.69 -16.02 -7.28
N GLY A 178 2.57 -15.02 -6.40
CA GLY A 178 1.97 -15.20 -5.09
C GLY A 178 2.17 -13.99 -4.18
N ARG A 179 1.38 -13.92 -3.11
CA ARG A 179 1.62 -12.93 -2.05
C ARG A 179 2.79 -13.39 -1.18
N VAL A 180 3.65 -12.46 -0.78
CA VAL A 180 4.73 -12.68 0.21
C VAL A 180 4.59 -11.81 1.49
N PHE A 181 3.54 -10.98 1.54
CA PHE A 181 3.23 -10.09 2.65
C PHE A 181 1.71 -9.95 2.86
N TRP A 182 1.33 -9.41 4.03
CA TRP A 182 -0.01 -9.03 4.43
C TRP A 182 -0.06 -7.54 4.78
N THR A 183 -1.24 -6.94 4.68
CA THR A 183 -1.50 -5.52 4.96
C THR A 183 -2.87 -5.28 5.60
N ASP A 184 -3.46 -6.30 6.22
CA ASP A 184 -4.78 -6.17 6.88
C ASP A 184 -4.71 -5.32 8.17
N GLY A 185 -3.51 -5.01 8.65
CA GLY A 185 -3.25 -4.02 9.70
C GLY A 185 -3.35 -2.56 9.23
N SER A 186 -3.29 -2.31 7.91
CA SER A 186 -3.43 -0.96 7.33
C SER A 186 -4.83 -0.40 7.52
N LYS A 187 -4.92 0.89 7.80
CA LYS A 187 -6.17 1.59 8.03
C LYS A 187 -6.14 3.00 7.45
N THR A 188 -7.29 3.48 7.02
CA THR A 188 -7.42 4.70 6.21
C THR A 188 -8.05 5.86 6.99
N GLY A 189 -7.96 5.90 8.32
CA GLY A 189 -8.68 6.94 9.07
C GLY A 189 -10.21 6.79 9.06
N GLY A 190 -10.87 7.78 9.64
CA GLY A 190 -12.31 7.97 9.76
C GLY A 190 -13.01 8.25 8.43
N ASP A 191 -12.26 8.48 7.37
CA ASP A 191 -12.70 9.11 6.13
C ASP A 191 -12.51 8.22 4.87
N VAL A 192 -13.08 7.01 4.91
CA VAL A 192 -13.00 6.00 3.82
C VAL A 192 -13.41 6.42 2.40
N ARG A 193 -14.01 7.60 2.19
CA ARG A 193 -14.47 7.98 0.86
C ARG A 193 -13.34 8.64 0.07
N GLY A 194 -12.77 7.88 -0.85
CA GLY A 194 -11.64 8.36 -1.66
C GLY A 194 -10.31 7.74 -1.24
N SER A 195 -10.30 7.06 -0.09
CA SER A 195 -9.15 6.31 0.39
C SER A 195 -8.70 5.22 -0.59
N SER A 196 -7.39 4.95 -0.61
CA SER A 196 -6.78 3.92 -1.43
C SER A 196 -5.62 3.23 -0.70
N THR A 197 -5.37 1.98 -1.05
CA THR A 197 -4.16 1.25 -0.66
C THR A 197 -3.48 0.80 -1.93
N THR A 198 -2.20 1.13 -2.09
CA THR A 198 -1.42 0.83 -3.30
C THR A 198 -0.13 0.11 -2.94
N PHE A 199 0.33 -0.72 -3.87
CA PHE A 199 1.53 -1.54 -3.73
C PHE A 199 2.57 -1.13 -4.78
N SER A 200 3.83 -1.10 -4.37
CA SER A 200 4.96 -0.93 -5.30
C SER A 200 6.20 -1.63 -4.77
N LEU A 201 7.24 -1.74 -5.60
CA LEU A 201 8.54 -2.27 -5.20
C LEU A 201 9.61 -1.18 -5.24
N GLU A 202 10.54 -1.16 -4.30
CA GLU A 202 11.69 -0.26 -4.31
C GLU A 202 13.00 -1.04 -4.09
N LEU A 203 14.12 -0.48 -4.58
CA LEU A 203 15.45 -1.02 -4.28
C LEU A 203 15.97 -0.42 -2.98
N THR A 204 16.55 -1.24 -2.12
CA THR A 204 17.15 -0.83 -0.83
C THR A 204 18.52 -0.17 -1.00
N GLY A 205 18.93 0.15 -2.23
CA GLY A 205 20.22 0.77 -2.55
C GLY A 205 20.44 0.96 -4.05
N THR A 206 21.70 0.85 -4.49
CA THR A 206 22.07 1.09 -5.90
C THR A 206 21.75 -0.07 -6.85
N GLY A 207 21.10 -1.14 -6.37
CA GLY A 207 20.85 -2.36 -7.14
C GLY A 207 22.11 -3.20 -7.40
N ALA A 208 23.19 -3.02 -6.63
CA ALA A 208 24.36 -3.88 -6.75
C ALA A 208 24.06 -5.27 -6.16
N THR A 209 24.45 -6.34 -6.87
CA THR A 209 24.27 -7.72 -6.42
C THR A 209 25.58 -8.50 -6.55
N THR A 210 25.65 -9.67 -5.92
CA THR A 210 26.71 -10.67 -6.14
C THR A 210 26.34 -11.70 -7.20
N LEU A 211 25.12 -11.63 -7.75
CA LEU A 211 24.61 -12.60 -8.71
C LEU A 211 25.36 -12.52 -10.04
N GLN A 212 25.50 -13.69 -10.66
CA GLN A 212 26.07 -13.84 -11.99
C GLN A 212 25.19 -14.79 -12.78
N THR A 213 25.14 -14.60 -14.10
CA THR A 213 24.64 -15.63 -15.01
C THR A 213 25.61 -16.81 -15.06
N THR A 214 25.15 -17.96 -15.57
CA THR A 214 26.01 -19.17 -15.73
C THR A 214 27.25 -18.91 -16.59
N ASP A 215 27.19 -17.97 -17.56
CA ASP A 215 28.34 -17.54 -18.37
C ASP A 215 29.26 -16.51 -17.68
N GLY A 216 28.99 -16.17 -16.42
CA GLY A 216 29.85 -15.37 -15.55
C GLY A 216 29.68 -13.86 -15.69
N LYS A 217 28.57 -13.38 -16.29
CA LYS A 217 28.28 -11.94 -16.35
C LYS A 217 27.64 -11.49 -15.05
N ALA A 218 28.15 -10.39 -14.50
CA ALA A 218 27.57 -9.77 -13.30
C ALA A 218 26.17 -9.22 -13.57
N ILE A 219 25.30 -9.30 -12.55
CA ILE A 219 23.90 -8.86 -12.60
C ILE A 219 23.71 -7.68 -11.65
N SER A 220 22.98 -6.66 -12.09
CA SER A 220 22.56 -5.50 -11.28
C SER A 220 21.07 -5.29 -11.41
N LEU A 221 20.41 -4.82 -10.35
CA LEU A 221 18.99 -4.52 -10.33
C LEU A 221 18.72 -3.10 -10.81
N HIS A 222 17.68 -2.94 -11.63
CA HIS A 222 17.22 -1.64 -12.15
C HIS A 222 15.72 -1.56 -11.98
N LYS A 223 15.23 -0.46 -11.38
CA LYS A 223 13.79 -0.17 -11.39
C LYS A 223 13.44 0.54 -12.70
N VAL A 224 12.59 -0.08 -13.52
CA VAL A 224 12.11 0.44 -14.81
C VAL A 224 10.59 0.52 -14.78
N GLY A 225 10.07 1.71 -14.50
CA GLY A 225 8.65 1.86 -14.16
C GLY A 225 8.32 1.13 -12.86
N GLU A 226 7.33 0.24 -12.91
CA GLU A 226 6.91 -0.60 -11.77
C GLU A 226 7.63 -1.95 -11.68
N VAL A 227 8.51 -2.25 -12.64
CA VAL A 227 9.24 -3.52 -12.70
C VAL A 227 10.66 -3.35 -12.17
N ILE A 228 11.11 -4.27 -11.32
CA ILE A 228 12.52 -4.43 -10.99
C ILE A 228 13.11 -5.50 -11.91
N GLU A 229 14.14 -5.13 -12.66
CA GLU A 229 14.81 -6.02 -13.60
C GLU A 229 16.23 -6.32 -13.13
N GLY A 230 16.59 -7.61 -13.06
CA GLY A 230 17.98 -8.03 -13.01
C GLY A 230 18.58 -7.95 -14.41
N ARG A 231 19.61 -7.13 -14.61
CA ARG A 231 20.28 -6.95 -15.92
C ARG A 231 21.77 -7.25 -15.88
N THR A 232 22.25 -7.88 -16.95
CA THR A 232 23.69 -7.96 -17.25
C THR A 232 24.24 -6.62 -17.74
N ALA A 233 25.57 -6.47 -17.74
CA ALA A 233 26.23 -5.26 -18.23
C ALA A 233 25.97 -4.93 -19.72
N ASP A 234 25.64 -5.94 -20.55
CA ASP A 234 25.21 -5.78 -21.94
C ASP A 234 23.71 -5.47 -22.09
N GLY A 235 22.99 -5.29 -20.97
CA GLY A 235 21.60 -4.86 -20.93
C GLY A 235 20.58 -5.98 -21.11
N LYS A 236 20.98 -7.25 -21.11
CA LYS A 236 20.04 -8.38 -21.16
C LYS A 236 19.32 -8.51 -19.82
N VAL A 237 18.02 -8.76 -19.87
CA VAL A 237 17.21 -9.07 -18.68
C VAL A 237 17.43 -10.53 -18.31
N VAL A 238 17.73 -10.76 -17.04
CA VAL A 238 17.98 -12.07 -16.42
C VAL A 238 16.76 -12.52 -15.65
N PHE A 239 16.10 -11.61 -14.94
CA PHE A 239 14.80 -11.83 -14.31
C PHE A 239 14.06 -10.49 -14.18
N ALA A 240 12.74 -10.54 -14.03
CA ALA A 240 11.87 -9.39 -13.81
C ALA A 240 10.93 -9.66 -12.62
N ILE A 241 10.63 -8.60 -11.85
CA ILE A 241 9.85 -8.66 -10.61
C ILE A 241 8.86 -7.50 -10.60
N ALA A 242 7.60 -7.76 -10.29
CA ALA A 242 6.55 -6.75 -10.13
C ALA A 242 5.58 -7.15 -9.01
N VAL A 243 4.78 -6.18 -8.58
CA VAL A 243 3.62 -6.39 -7.70
C VAL A 243 2.37 -5.83 -8.40
N ASP A 244 1.27 -6.57 -8.36
CA ASP A 244 -0.01 -6.15 -8.94
C ASP A 244 -0.83 -5.25 -7.98
N GLU A 245 -2.01 -4.82 -8.44
CA GLU A 245 -2.92 -3.96 -7.66
C GLU A 245 -3.52 -4.69 -6.45
N GLU A 246 -3.50 -6.03 -6.44
CA GLU A 246 -3.96 -6.89 -5.37
C GLU A 246 -2.86 -7.29 -4.37
N GLY A 247 -1.63 -6.80 -4.56
CA GLY A 247 -0.46 -7.09 -3.73
C GLY A 247 0.18 -8.47 -4.01
N THR A 248 -0.20 -9.14 -5.11
CA THR A 248 0.46 -10.36 -5.59
C THR A 248 1.76 -9.98 -6.25
N MET A 249 2.84 -10.65 -5.84
CA MET A 249 4.14 -10.50 -6.50
C MET A 249 4.28 -11.50 -7.64
N HIS A 250 4.89 -11.05 -8.72
CA HIS A 250 5.19 -11.83 -9.92
C HIS A 250 6.70 -11.79 -10.18
N VAL A 251 7.30 -12.94 -10.42
CA VAL A 251 8.73 -13.07 -10.74
C VAL A 251 8.88 -14.00 -11.93
N SER A 252 9.66 -13.59 -12.91
CA SER A 252 9.99 -14.42 -14.08
C SER A 252 11.49 -14.38 -14.35
N GLN A 253 12.09 -15.53 -14.60
CA GLN A 253 13.51 -15.67 -14.92
C GLN A 253 13.68 -15.97 -16.41
N TYR A 254 14.66 -15.35 -17.05
CA TYR A 254 14.94 -15.44 -18.49
C TYR A 254 16.33 -15.99 -18.81
N LEU A 255 17.28 -15.87 -17.88
CA LEU A 255 18.62 -16.44 -18.01
C LEU A 255 19.00 -17.16 -16.72
N ALA A 256 19.64 -18.31 -16.87
CA ALA A 256 20.14 -19.13 -15.78
C ALA A 256 21.18 -18.38 -14.95
N LEU A 257 21.08 -18.52 -13.63
CA LEU A 257 22.00 -17.99 -12.65
C LEU A 257 23.15 -18.98 -12.42
N LYS A 258 24.21 -18.48 -11.80
CA LYS A 258 25.34 -19.30 -11.41
C LYS A 258 25.23 -19.65 -9.93
N HIS A 259 24.98 -20.92 -9.67
CA HIS A 259 24.93 -21.46 -8.32
C HIS A 259 26.35 -21.78 -7.78
N PRO A 260 26.66 -21.39 -6.53
CA PRO A 260 27.97 -21.62 -5.92
C PRO A 260 28.28 -23.10 -5.68
N ASP A 261 27.31 -23.87 -5.16
CA ASP A 261 27.43 -25.31 -4.97
C ASP A 261 27.10 -26.04 -6.27
N LYS A 262 27.91 -27.03 -6.64
CA LYS A 262 27.72 -27.83 -7.87
C LYS A 262 27.22 -29.23 -7.57
N ASP A 263 27.27 -29.61 -6.29
CA ASP A 263 26.85 -30.92 -5.82
C ASP A 263 25.43 -30.86 -5.22
N ASP A 264 24.89 -29.66 -5.03
CA ASP A 264 23.49 -29.41 -4.63
C ASP A 264 22.67 -28.95 -5.83
N HIS A 265 21.74 -29.80 -6.27
CA HIS A 265 20.84 -29.54 -7.40
C HIS A 265 19.63 -28.69 -7.02
N ASP A 266 19.54 -28.22 -5.77
CA ASP A 266 18.52 -27.30 -5.27
C ASP A 266 19.20 -26.09 -4.58
N ASP A 267 20.48 -25.80 -4.92
CA ASP A 267 21.24 -24.67 -4.33
C ASP A 267 20.45 -23.37 -4.54
N ALA A 268 20.36 -22.55 -3.50
CA ALA A 268 19.42 -21.44 -3.46
C ALA A 268 20.14 -20.09 -3.49
N LEU A 269 19.67 -19.21 -4.36
CA LEU A 269 20.04 -17.80 -4.42
C LEU A 269 18.80 -16.94 -4.15
N ASP A 270 18.96 -15.85 -3.39
CA ASP A 270 17.89 -14.91 -3.10
C ASP A 270 18.33 -13.46 -3.34
N LEU A 271 17.43 -12.52 -3.03
CA LEU A 271 17.64 -11.09 -3.16
C LEU A 271 17.62 -10.38 -1.80
N ASP A 272 17.99 -11.08 -0.71
CA ASP A 272 17.96 -10.57 0.66
C ASP A 272 18.56 -9.16 0.79
N GLY A 273 17.82 -8.25 1.42
CA GLY A 273 18.25 -6.87 1.62
C GLY A 273 18.24 -5.98 0.37
N LEU A 274 17.75 -6.44 -0.79
CA LEU A 274 17.84 -5.69 -2.05
C LEU A 274 16.53 -5.06 -2.52
N ILE A 275 15.38 -5.61 -2.13
CA ILE A 275 14.06 -5.20 -2.62
C ILE A 275 13.11 -5.05 -1.45
N ASN A 276 12.51 -3.88 -1.29
CA ASN A 276 11.36 -3.71 -0.39
C ASN A 276 10.05 -3.72 -1.18
N ALA A 277 9.04 -4.37 -0.61
CA ALA A 277 7.64 -4.05 -0.90
C ALA A 277 7.26 -2.78 -0.14
N VAL A 278 6.49 -1.92 -0.82
CA VAL A 278 6.05 -0.63 -0.30
C VAL A 278 4.53 -0.60 -0.36
N VAL A 279 3.92 -0.35 0.78
CA VAL A 279 2.46 -0.16 0.93
C VAL A 279 2.24 1.31 1.19
N THR A 280 1.43 1.95 0.37
CA THR A 280 1.01 3.34 0.56
C THR A 280 -0.48 3.36 0.81
N VAL A 281 -0.87 3.85 1.97
CA VAL A 281 -2.27 4.09 2.34
C VAL A 281 -2.51 5.59 2.20
N VAL A 282 -3.57 5.95 1.51
CA VAL A 282 -4.06 7.33 1.37
C VAL A 282 -5.50 7.33 1.81
N ASP A 283 -5.90 8.34 2.56
CA ASP A 283 -7.26 8.48 3.05
C ASP A 283 -8.13 9.35 2.11
N GLY A 284 -9.31 9.77 2.55
CA GLY A 284 -10.23 10.55 1.71
C GLY A 284 -9.80 12.01 1.48
N ASP A 285 -9.06 12.59 2.41
CA ASP A 285 -8.67 14.01 2.40
C ASP A 285 -7.31 14.20 1.67
N GLY A 286 -6.56 13.10 1.54
CA GLY A 286 -5.28 13.02 0.87
C GLY A 286 -4.09 12.84 1.81
N ASP A 287 -4.30 12.63 3.11
CA ASP A 287 -3.26 12.21 4.04
C ASP A 287 -2.75 10.83 3.65
N LYS A 288 -1.49 10.58 3.97
CA LYS A 288 -0.74 9.44 3.46
C LYS A 288 0.24 8.90 4.49
N ASP A 289 0.20 7.57 4.63
CA ASP A 289 1.26 6.83 5.32
C ASP A 289 1.87 5.73 4.42
N VAL A 290 3.12 5.39 4.70
CA VAL A 290 3.93 4.47 3.89
C VAL A 290 4.69 3.49 4.76
N ALA A 291 4.34 2.22 4.62
CA ALA A 291 5.07 1.11 5.23
C ALA A 291 5.96 0.39 4.21
N ARG A 292 7.08 -0.14 4.70
CA ARG A 292 8.09 -0.84 3.89
C ARG A 292 8.50 -2.13 4.56
N MET A 293 8.68 -3.16 3.77
CA MET A 293 9.25 -4.43 4.23
C MET A 293 10.20 -4.95 3.17
N ASP A 294 11.39 -5.40 3.55
CA ASP A 294 12.22 -6.23 2.68
C ASP A 294 11.37 -7.40 2.19
N VAL A 295 11.52 -7.84 0.95
CA VAL A 295 10.88 -9.05 0.41
C VAL A 295 11.86 -9.91 -0.39
N GLY A 296 13.10 -9.44 -0.52
CA GLY A 296 14.10 -10.06 -1.38
C GLY A 296 14.48 -11.48 -0.96
N GLN A 297 14.54 -11.75 0.35
CA GLN A 297 14.79 -13.09 0.89
C GLN A 297 13.67 -14.12 0.60
N HIS A 298 12.51 -13.66 0.11
CA HIS A 298 11.37 -14.53 -0.25
C HIS A 298 11.31 -14.84 -1.74
N ILE A 299 12.18 -14.24 -2.55
CA ILE A 299 12.35 -14.54 -3.96
C ILE A 299 13.57 -15.45 -4.08
N VAL A 300 13.35 -16.73 -4.36
CA VAL A 300 14.40 -17.75 -4.35
C VAL A 300 14.51 -18.40 -5.71
N PHE A 301 15.70 -18.34 -6.28
CA PHE A 301 16.10 -19.05 -7.49
C PHE A 301 16.83 -20.32 -7.06
N ARG A 302 16.44 -21.47 -7.58
CA ARG A 302 17.07 -22.77 -7.33
C ARG A 302 17.78 -23.27 -8.58
N ASP A 303 18.93 -23.90 -8.35
CA ASP A 303 19.67 -24.58 -9.41
C ASP A 303 18.82 -25.71 -10.01
N ASP A 304 19.11 -26.08 -11.26
CA ASP A 304 18.54 -27.29 -11.85
C ASP A 304 19.55 -28.44 -11.86
N GLY A 305 19.10 -29.61 -11.38
CA GLY A 305 19.89 -30.83 -11.48
C GLY A 305 19.87 -31.42 -12.90
N PRO A 306 20.98 -31.97 -13.41
CA PRO A 306 20.97 -32.73 -14.65
C PRO A 306 20.06 -33.94 -14.50
N THR A 307 19.03 -34.04 -15.34
CA THR A 307 18.15 -35.21 -15.41
C THR A 307 18.62 -36.17 -16.50
N LEU A 308 18.77 -37.46 -16.16
CA LEU A 308 19.05 -38.49 -17.15
C LEU A 308 17.74 -38.97 -17.76
N ALA A 309 17.38 -38.44 -18.93
CA ALA A 309 16.27 -38.97 -19.71
C ALA A 309 16.69 -40.28 -20.39
N GLU A 310 15.98 -41.37 -20.07
CA GLU A 310 16.04 -42.71 -20.66
C GLU A 310 17.16 -43.68 -20.19
N THR A 311 16.72 -44.86 -19.74
CA THR A 311 17.57 -46.06 -19.70
C THR A 311 17.86 -46.47 -21.14
N LEU A 312 19.08 -46.26 -21.64
CA LEU A 312 19.52 -46.82 -22.91
C LEU A 312 19.65 -48.35 -22.80
N THR A 313 18.59 -49.10 -23.12
CA THR A 313 18.70 -50.56 -23.26
C THR A 313 19.36 -50.88 -24.61
N PHE A 314 20.64 -51.24 -24.58
CA PHE A 314 21.27 -51.93 -25.71
C PHE A 314 20.96 -53.42 -25.65
N THR A 315 20.16 -53.93 -26.59
CA THR A 315 20.16 -55.37 -26.91
C THR A 315 21.27 -55.64 -27.90
N ALA A 316 22.36 -56.28 -27.46
CA ALA A 316 23.31 -56.88 -28.39
C ALA A 316 22.63 -58.07 -29.07
N ALA A 317 22.44 -58.01 -30.40
CA ALA A 317 22.05 -59.19 -31.16
C ALA A 317 23.28 -60.10 -31.27
N GLU A 318 23.20 -61.33 -30.76
CA GLU A 318 24.26 -62.34 -30.94
C GLU A 318 24.47 -62.74 -32.41
N ASN A 319 23.60 -62.28 -33.32
CA ASN A 319 23.64 -62.61 -34.75
C ASN A 319 24.86 -62.04 -35.50
N ASP A 320 25.56 -61.06 -34.93
CA ASP A 320 26.74 -60.42 -35.55
C ASP A 320 28.06 -60.69 -34.82
N ILE A 321 28.06 -61.57 -33.81
CA ILE A 321 29.30 -62.03 -33.19
C ILE A 321 29.88 -63.13 -34.08
N LEU A 322 30.81 -62.76 -34.96
CA LEU A 322 31.68 -63.70 -35.67
C LEU A 322 32.62 -64.39 -34.67
N ASN A 323 32.10 -65.40 -33.97
CA ASN A 323 32.93 -66.41 -33.34
C ASN A 323 32.92 -67.68 -34.21
N LEU A 324 34.01 -68.46 -34.19
CA LEU A 324 34.21 -69.65 -35.02
C LEU A 324 33.21 -70.82 -34.74
N ARG A 325 32.13 -70.59 -33.98
CA ARG A 325 31.17 -71.62 -33.56
C ARG A 325 29.70 -71.18 -33.57
N SER A 326 29.33 -70.08 -34.25
CA SER A 326 27.92 -69.67 -34.35
C SER A 326 27.14 -70.59 -35.30
N GLU A 327 26.36 -71.52 -34.75
CA GLU A 327 25.33 -72.31 -35.45
C GLU A 327 24.03 -71.49 -35.46
N GLY A 328 23.91 -70.56 -36.40
CA GLY A 328 22.68 -69.78 -36.58
C GLY A 328 21.49 -70.71 -36.91
N SER A 329 20.49 -70.77 -36.04
CA SER A 329 19.26 -71.51 -36.29
C SER A 329 18.34 -70.74 -37.24
N SER A 330 18.64 -70.79 -38.54
CA SER A 330 17.76 -70.31 -39.60
C SER A 330 16.68 -71.37 -39.90
N PRO A 331 15.37 -71.06 -39.81
CA PRO A 331 14.33 -71.97 -40.26
C PRO A 331 14.08 -71.78 -41.77
N PHE A 332 14.89 -72.43 -42.60
CA PHE A 332 14.46 -72.79 -43.96
C PHE A 332 13.91 -74.22 -43.92
N SER A 333 12.61 -74.37 -43.67
CA SER A 333 11.91 -75.63 -43.97
C SER A 333 11.40 -75.56 -45.42
N TYR A 334 12.06 -76.34 -46.29
CA TYR A 334 11.52 -76.75 -47.57
C TYR A 334 10.50 -77.88 -47.33
N GLU A 335 9.30 -77.76 -47.89
CA GLU A 335 8.51 -78.94 -48.28
C GLU A 335 8.05 -78.80 -49.73
N ALA A 336 7.92 -79.97 -50.35
CA ALA A 336 8.10 -80.30 -51.76
C ALA A 336 6.91 -80.01 -52.69
#